data_AF-A0A7C5FGA2-F1
#
_entry.id   AF-A0A7C5FGA2-F1
#
_cell.length_a   1.000
_cell.length_b   1.000
_cell.length_c   1.000
_cell.angle_alpha   90.00
_cell.angle_beta   90.00
_cell.angle_gamma   90.00
#
_symmetry.space_group_name_H-M   'P 1'
#
loop_
_entity.id
_entity.type
_entity.pdbx_description
1 polymer ?
#
loop_
_entity_poly.entity_id
_entity_poly.type
_entity_poly.pdbx_seq_one_letter_code
_entity_poly.pdbx_strand_id
1 'polypeptide(L)'
;EAVDIFKEQIKGLLLGGVDLFVIETMMDIQEARAALLAVKELTDKFVITTMTFQNYGKTISGNDPISSLITLQSLGADAFGLNCSTGPQDMVKIIKLLKPYSNIPLVAKPNAGIPTVLNNKTTFNMSPIRFSYFGEKLVLAGANFIGGCCGTTPEHIALLNKKIKNLKPIQPENKKFSILTSPKKFVEFKDNFIVIGEKINPTNRKELQEDLKKEKFTTLRYLAKEQEKHKASLLDVNVSFFGVKEKELIKKAISVLVNITELPLVIDSSDLNTIKEALRFYPARALINSVSLNKNTEELLSIIKKYGAMFIILPISKKIPKDFKEKKDIIKEIIKIAKKFGFTKEDFIIDGLVLTISSNENSAIEALKVIKWANKVLKAHTTIGLSNISFGLPKRDIINRVFLGLAKKAGLSSAICNPKDNKPIKNKIVEDLLFAKKGALEKFIKYYSKKSTKTKKVSVSIEDRLFNAILNGEKDIIVELLDEALLKFKAQDILNSYLIPAIIKVGDLFEKKEYFLPQLILSAETLKKAIEHLKPHFEKENLDIKKGKILLATVEGDVHDIGKNIERLLLKNYGFEVIDLGKDVKSKKIISAIKKYLPDVVG
;
A
#
# COMPACT_ATOMS: atom_id res chain seq x y z
N GLU A 1 27.23 0.25 -2.88
CA GLU A 1 28.35 1.00 -2.31
C GLU A 1 28.63 0.60 -0.87
N ALA A 2 28.00 1.17 0.17
CA ALA A 2 28.34 0.83 1.56
C ALA A 2 28.34 -0.68 1.87
N VAL A 3 27.33 -1.43 1.38
CA VAL A 3 27.29 -2.90 1.51
C VAL A 3 28.53 -3.56 0.88
N ASP A 4 28.98 -3.08 -0.27
CA ASP A 4 30.10 -3.67 -1.02
C ASP A 4 31.44 -3.39 -0.31
N ILE A 5 31.60 -2.18 0.25
CA ILE A 5 32.74 -1.81 1.10
C ILE A 5 32.80 -2.72 2.34
N PHE A 6 31.69 -2.90 3.05
CA PHE A 6 31.67 -3.81 4.21
C PHE A 6 31.96 -5.26 3.82
N LYS A 7 31.50 -5.72 2.65
CA LYS A 7 31.81 -7.07 2.17
C LYS A 7 33.30 -7.31 1.99
N GLU A 8 34.05 -6.31 1.53
CA GLU A 8 35.50 -6.41 1.40
C GLU A 8 36.16 -6.65 2.76
N GLN A 9 35.83 -5.83 3.75
CA GLN A 9 36.32 -5.99 5.13
C GLN A 9 35.92 -7.34 5.73
N ILE A 10 34.65 -7.76 5.56
CA ILE A 10 34.12 -9.01 6.11
C ILE A 10 34.83 -10.22 5.51
N LYS A 11 35.15 -10.21 4.21
CA LYS A 11 35.92 -11.31 3.58
C LYS A 11 37.30 -11.46 4.23
N GLY A 12 37.99 -10.36 4.52
CA GLY A 12 39.26 -10.40 5.25
C GLY A 12 39.13 -11.03 6.64
N LEU A 13 38.09 -10.65 7.38
CA LEU A 13 37.81 -11.23 8.71
C LEU A 13 37.45 -12.72 8.64
N LEU A 14 36.69 -13.15 7.63
CA LEU A 14 36.39 -14.56 7.41
C LEU A 14 37.65 -15.39 7.14
N LEU A 15 38.58 -14.88 6.33
CA LEU A 15 39.88 -15.52 6.10
C LEU A 15 40.71 -15.61 7.39
N GLY A 16 40.60 -14.60 8.26
CA GLY A 16 41.20 -14.60 9.59
C GLY A 16 40.56 -15.57 10.60
N GLY A 17 39.49 -16.28 10.23
CA GLY A 17 38.90 -17.33 11.07
C GLY A 17 38.05 -16.84 12.25
N VAL A 18 37.45 -15.64 12.16
CA VAL A 18 36.63 -15.09 13.26
C VAL A 18 35.43 -15.98 13.61
N ASP A 19 35.11 -16.05 14.90
CA ASP A 19 33.95 -16.81 15.40
C ASP A 19 32.62 -16.10 15.16
N LEU A 20 32.61 -14.77 15.30
CA LEU A 20 31.44 -13.91 15.19
C LEU A 20 31.81 -12.53 14.62
N PHE A 21 30.79 -11.75 14.27
CA PHE A 21 30.94 -10.36 13.83
C PHE A 21 30.39 -9.39 14.88
N VAL A 22 31.11 -8.28 15.08
CA VAL A 22 30.63 -7.15 15.88
C VAL A 22 30.63 -5.91 14.99
N ILE A 23 29.43 -5.45 14.64
CA ILE A 23 29.19 -4.17 13.98
C ILE A 23 28.97 -3.16 15.11
N GLU A 24 29.94 -2.31 15.41
CA GLU A 24 29.89 -1.44 16.58
C GLU A 24 30.01 0.05 16.27
N THR A 25 29.52 0.87 17.21
CA THR A 25 29.60 2.34 17.17
C THR A 25 28.88 2.96 15.98
N MET A 26 27.84 2.29 15.47
CA MET A 26 27.06 2.84 14.36
C MET A 26 26.25 4.05 14.82
N MET A 27 26.46 5.18 14.15
CA MET A 27 25.73 6.43 14.41
C MET A 27 24.47 6.55 13.57
N ASP A 28 24.39 5.80 12.47
CA ASP A 28 23.27 5.80 11.55
C ASP A 28 22.76 4.38 11.27
N ILE A 29 21.43 4.21 11.30
CA ILE A 29 20.77 2.93 11.10
C ILE A 29 20.91 2.42 9.66
N GLN A 30 20.98 3.29 8.65
CA GLN A 30 21.14 2.86 7.26
C GLN A 30 22.51 2.22 7.04
N GLU A 31 23.55 2.81 7.63
CA GLU A 31 24.90 2.26 7.60
C GLU A 31 24.99 0.94 8.40
N ALA A 32 24.38 0.89 9.59
CA ALA A 32 24.30 -0.35 10.38
C ALA A 32 23.62 -1.49 9.61
N ARG A 33 22.52 -1.18 8.90
CA ARG A 33 21.84 -2.14 8.00
C ARG A 33 22.73 -2.56 6.84
N ALA A 34 23.50 -1.65 6.26
CA ALA A 34 24.41 -1.98 5.16
C ALA A 34 25.48 -2.98 5.60
N ALA A 35 26.09 -2.77 6.77
CA ALA A 35 27.05 -3.70 7.36
C ALA A 35 26.40 -5.05 7.69
N LEU A 36 25.20 -5.06 8.29
CA LEU A 36 24.49 -6.29 8.63
C LEU A 36 24.09 -7.09 7.38
N LEU A 37 23.59 -6.41 6.34
CA LEU A 37 23.33 -7.03 5.04
C LEU A 37 24.59 -7.63 4.43
N ALA A 38 25.74 -6.94 4.54
CA ALA A 38 27.00 -7.45 4.02
C ALA A 38 27.41 -8.76 4.73
N VAL A 39 27.25 -8.85 6.06
CA VAL A 39 27.51 -10.08 6.82
C VAL A 39 26.56 -11.19 6.37
N LYS A 40 25.24 -10.94 6.38
CA LYS A 40 24.22 -11.95 6.05
C LYS A 40 24.20 -12.37 4.58
N GLU A 41 24.82 -11.59 3.67
CA GLU A 41 25.03 -12.00 2.28
C GLU A 41 26.27 -12.88 2.08
N LEU A 42 27.15 -12.98 3.07
CA LEU A 42 28.40 -13.76 3.00
C LEU A 42 28.44 -14.95 3.95
N THR A 43 27.73 -14.90 5.09
CA THR A 43 27.78 -15.95 6.12
C THR A 43 26.59 -15.89 7.09
N ASP A 44 26.31 -17.01 7.75
CA ASP A 44 25.31 -17.12 8.83
C ASP A 44 25.92 -17.01 10.23
N LYS A 45 27.20 -16.65 10.36
CA LYS A 45 27.86 -16.43 11.67
C LYS A 45 27.10 -15.41 12.52
N PHE A 46 27.19 -15.60 13.84
CA PHE A 46 26.54 -14.75 14.83
C PHE A 46 26.99 -13.30 14.66
N VAL A 47 26.05 -12.36 14.59
CA VAL A 47 26.35 -10.94 14.45
C VAL A 47 25.74 -10.12 15.58
N ILE A 48 26.62 -9.40 16.28
CA ILE A 48 26.26 -8.37 17.24
C ILE A 48 26.22 -7.03 16.51
N THR A 49 25.13 -6.28 16.65
CA THR A 49 25.06 -4.91 16.13
C THR A 49 24.80 -3.92 17.26
N THR A 50 25.72 -2.97 17.45
CA THR A 50 25.55 -1.90 18.45
C THR A 50 25.53 -0.53 17.80
N MET A 51 24.64 0.32 18.31
CA MET A 51 24.53 1.71 17.92
C MET A 51 24.89 2.62 19.09
N THR A 52 25.31 3.85 18.79
CA THR A 52 25.67 4.83 19.81
C THR A 52 24.57 5.87 20.00
N PHE A 53 24.02 5.94 21.21
CA PHE A 53 22.94 6.85 21.58
C PHE A 53 23.44 7.91 22.57
N GLN A 54 23.01 9.14 22.37
CA GLN A 54 23.29 10.23 23.29
C GLN A 54 22.47 10.11 24.58
N ASN A 55 22.79 10.94 25.58
CA ASN A 55 22.10 10.97 26.88
C ASN A 55 20.59 11.28 26.78
N TYR A 56 20.14 11.97 25.73
CA TYR A 56 18.72 12.21 25.44
C TYR A 56 18.04 11.08 24.66
N GLY A 57 18.72 9.95 24.43
CA GLY A 57 18.12 8.71 23.96
C GLY A 57 17.95 8.58 22.44
N LYS A 58 18.65 9.37 21.62
CA LYS A 58 18.71 9.19 20.16
C LYS A 58 20.16 9.20 19.66
N THR A 59 20.40 8.70 18.45
CA THR A 59 21.70 8.84 17.78
C THR A 59 21.95 10.29 17.33
N ILE A 60 23.16 10.59 16.86
CA ILE A 60 23.48 11.90 16.25
C ILE A 60 22.59 12.15 15.02
N SER A 61 22.31 11.13 14.21
CA SER A 61 21.38 11.23 13.07
C SER A 61 19.89 11.21 13.47
N GLY A 62 19.60 11.18 14.78
CA GLY A 62 18.26 11.24 15.33
C GLY A 62 17.50 9.91 15.32
N ASN A 63 18.19 8.77 15.19
CA ASN A 63 17.53 7.47 15.20
C ASN A 63 16.97 7.12 16.59
N ASP A 64 15.78 6.52 16.59
CA ASP A 64 15.08 6.05 17.80
C ASP A 64 15.56 4.64 18.21
N PRO A 65 15.89 4.39 19.49
CA PRO A 65 16.44 3.11 19.94
C PRO A 65 15.54 1.89 19.67
N ILE A 66 14.23 2.03 19.90
CA ILE A 66 13.27 0.93 19.68
C ILE A 66 13.17 0.65 18.17
N SER A 67 13.08 1.71 17.37
CA SER A 67 13.05 1.59 15.91
C SER A 67 14.30 0.92 15.37
N SER A 68 15.49 1.24 15.91
CA SER A 68 16.75 0.59 15.59
C SER A 68 16.76 -0.90 15.94
N LEU A 69 16.37 -1.27 17.17
CA LEU A 69 16.25 -2.66 17.60
C LEU A 69 15.35 -3.45 16.66
N ILE A 70 14.12 -2.97 16.43
CA ILE A 70 13.11 -3.68 15.63
C ILE A 70 13.59 -3.86 14.20
N THR A 71 14.21 -2.84 13.62
CA THR A 71 14.73 -2.88 12.26
C THR A 71 15.86 -3.90 12.13
N LEU A 72 16.87 -3.83 13.00
CA LEU A 72 18.07 -4.66 12.91
C LEU A 72 17.80 -6.12 13.32
N GLN A 73 16.98 -6.35 14.35
CA GLN A 73 16.56 -7.72 14.70
C GLN A 73 15.74 -8.36 13.57
N SER A 74 14.88 -7.60 12.89
CA SER A 74 14.06 -8.14 11.78
C SER A 74 14.92 -8.41 10.54
N LEU A 75 15.99 -7.65 10.36
CA LEU A 75 16.99 -7.86 9.31
C LEU A 75 17.91 -9.06 9.60
N GLY A 76 17.87 -9.60 10.81
CA GLY A 76 18.60 -10.81 11.20
C GLY A 76 19.80 -10.58 12.13
N ALA A 77 19.88 -9.45 12.83
CA ALA A 77 20.88 -9.31 13.90
C ALA A 77 20.65 -10.39 14.99
N ASP A 78 21.72 -11.03 15.44
CA ASP A 78 21.64 -12.07 16.46
C ASP A 78 21.75 -11.49 17.89
N ALA A 79 22.30 -10.29 18.03
CA ALA A 79 22.18 -9.47 19.24
C ALA A 79 22.18 -7.98 18.87
N PHE A 80 21.50 -7.16 19.67
CA PHE A 80 21.46 -5.71 19.47
C PHE A 80 21.78 -4.96 20.75
N GLY A 81 22.41 -3.80 20.65
CA GLY A 81 22.55 -2.96 21.83
C GLY A 81 23.27 -1.67 21.58
N LEU A 82 23.99 -1.23 22.61
CA LEU A 82 24.63 0.07 22.61
C LEU A 82 26.03 0.04 23.18
N ASN A 83 26.88 0.87 22.60
CA ASN A 83 28.24 1.11 23.03
C ASN A 83 28.59 2.59 22.89
N CYS A 84 29.60 3.05 23.63
CA CYS A 84 30.09 4.43 23.60
C CYS A 84 29.03 5.50 23.97
N SER A 85 29.34 6.77 23.71
CA SER A 85 28.60 8.02 24.01
C SER A 85 28.23 8.31 25.46
N THR A 86 27.86 7.31 26.25
CA THR A 86 27.34 7.48 27.60
C THR A 86 27.99 6.52 28.59
N GLY A 87 27.92 6.88 29.87
CA GLY A 87 28.30 5.99 30.96
C GLY A 87 27.24 4.91 31.24
N PRO A 88 27.55 3.94 32.11
CA PRO A 88 26.68 2.80 32.36
C PRO A 88 25.31 3.18 32.95
N GLN A 89 25.22 4.31 33.68
CA GLN A 89 23.95 4.78 34.27
C GLN A 89 22.89 5.14 33.23
N ASP A 90 23.27 5.82 32.14
CA ASP A 90 22.32 6.21 31.10
C ASP A 90 21.96 5.01 30.21
N MET A 91 22.93 4.13 29.95
CA MET A 91 22.68 2.89 29.22
C MET A 91 21.62 2.00 29.89
N VAL A 92 21.56 1.96 31.22
CA VAL A 92 20.51 1.21 31.95
C VAL A 92 19.11 1.65 31.53
N LYS A 93 18.89 2.95 31.31
CA LYS A 93 17.58 3.47 30.88
C LYS A 93 17.21 2.94 29.50
N ILE A 94 18.16 2.94 28.57
CA ILE A 94 17.94 2.47 27.20
C ILE A 94 17.74 0.95 27.18
N ILE A 95 18.55 0.16 27.90
CA ILE A 95 18.37 -1.30 27.97
C ILE A 95 16.97 -1.66 28.49
N LYS A 96 16.50 -0.98 29.55
CA LYS A 96 15.13 -1.18 30.06
C LYS A 96 14.06 -0.83 29.03
N LEU A 97 14.28 0.21 28.22
CA LEU A 97 13.37 0.63 27.15
C LEU A 97 13.31 -0.41 26.02
N LEU A 98 14.46 -1.01 25.67
CA LEU A 98 14.58 -1.99 24.59
C LEU A 98 14.01 -3.36 24.96
N LYS A 99 14.18 -3.78 26.21
CA LYS A 99 13.91 -5.15 26.66
C LYS A 99 12.50 -5.67 26.28
N PRO A 100 11.40 -4.90 26.42
CA PRO A 100 10.07 -5.37 26.05
C PRO A 100 9.88 -5.69 24.56
N TYR A 101 10.69 -5.14 23.67
CA TYR A 101 10.59 -5.31 22.22
C TYR A 101 11.63 -6.28 21.64
N SER A 102 12.50 -6.81 22.50
CA SER A 102 13.70 -7.54 22.10
C SER A 102 13.47 -9.05 22.10
N ASN A 103 13.60 -9.65 20.93
CA ASN A 103 13.58 -11.11 20.72
C ASN A 103 14.97 -11.73 20.67
N ILE A 104 16.01 -10.89 20.79
CA ILE A 104 17.41 -11.27 20.68
C ILE A 104 18.18 -10.76 21.91
N PRO A 105 19.32 -11.35 22.27
CA PRO A 105 20.17 -10.82 23.34
C PRO A 105 20.47 -9.32 23.22
N LEU A 106 20.44 -8.61 24.34
CA LEU A 106 20.81 -7.20 24.43
C LEU A 106 22.28 -7.02 24.82
N VAL A 107 22.93 -5.98 24.28
CA VAL A 107 24.36 -5.70 24.48
C VAL A 107 24.55 -4.32 25.11
N ALA A 108 25.45 -4.20 26.10
CA ALA A 108 25.84 -2.93 26.69
C ALA A 108 27.36 -2.83 26.87
N LYS A 109 28.00 -1.87 26.20
CA LYS A 109 29.43 -1.55 26.34
C LYS A 109 29.63 -0.05 26.66
N PRO A 110 29.37 0.39 27.90
CA PRO A 110 29.49 1.80 28.28
C PRO A 110 30.93 2.30 28.34
N ASN A 111 31.10 3.61 28.25
CA ASN A 111 32.37 4.27 28.58
C ASN A 111 32.60 4.26 30.10
N ALA A 112 33.87 4.38 30.53
CA ALA A 112 34.24 4.59 31.93
C ALA A 112 33.94 6.04 32.38
N GLY A 113 32.68 6.47 32.24
CA GLY A 113 32.23 7.82 32.50
C GLY A 113 32.09 8.69 31.25
N ILE A 114 31.76 9.95 31.48
CA ILE A 114 31.69 10.97 30.43
C ILE A 114 33.12 11.45 30.14
N PRO A 115 33.51 11.61 28.87
CA PRO A 115 34.84 12.12 28.53
C PRO A 115 35.04 13.53 29.09
N THR A 116 36.16 13.76 29.77
CA THR A 116 36.61 15.07 30.24
C THR A 116 37.93 15.44 29.60
N VAL A 117 38.19 16.73 29.37
CA VAL A 117 39.51 17.18 28.90
C VAL A 117 40.34 17.57 30.11
N LEU A 118 41.45 16.87 30.31
CA LEU A 118 42.45 17.19 31.32
C LEU A 118 43.80 17.31 30.59
N ASN A 119 44.50 18.43 30.73
CA ASN A 119 45.80 18.67 30.08
C ASN A 119 45.78 18.41 28.56
N ASN A 120 44.75 18.89 27.85
CA ASN A 120 44.52 18.66 26.42
C ASN A 120 44.40 17.17 26.00
N LYS A 121 44.18 16.26 26.94
CA LYS A 121 43.90 14.84 26.67
C LYS A 121 42.49 14.48 27.14
N THR A 122 41.79 13.71 26.32
CA THR A 122 40.51 13.11 26.71
C THR A 122 40.76 12.05 27.77
N THR A 123 40.15 12.22 28.94
CA THR A 123 40.25 11.37 30.13
C THR A 123 38.88 10.86 30.53
N PHE A 124 38.85 9.69 31.16
CA PHE A 124 37.64 9.02 31.63
C PHE A 124 37.82 8.69 33.10
N ASN A 125 37.01 9.29 33.97
CA ASN A 125 37.30 9.34 35.40
C ASN A 125 36.44 8.37 36.24
N MET A 126 35.70 7.45 35.63
CA MET A 126 34.95 6.45 36.40
C MET A 126 35.91 5.38 36.92
N SER A 127 35.88 5.13 38.23
CA SER A 127 36.68 4.05 38.81
C SER A 127 36.11 2.66 38.43
N PRO A 128 36.96 1.61 38.42
CA PRO A 128 36.53 0.22 38.26
C PRO A 128 35.40 -0.21 39.20
N ILE A 129 35.44 0.23 40.46
CA ILE A 129 34.41 -0.06 41.46
C ILE A 129 33.06 0.52 41.03
N ARG A 130 33.03 1.82 40.66
CA ARG A 130 31.80 2.48 40.23
C ARG A 130 31.27 1.89 38.93
N PHE A 131 32.15 1.56 37.99
CA PHE A 131 31.78 0.90 36.73
C PHE A 131 31.10 -0.45 36.97
N SER A 132 31.71 -1.31 37.81
CA SER A 132 31.16 -2.63 38.13
C SER A 132 29.78 -2.57 38.83
N TYR A 133 29.56 -1.57 39.71
CA TYR A 133 28.28 -1.34 40.37
C TYR A 133 27.14 -1.07 39.38
N PHE A 134 27.38 -0.26 38.34
CA PHE A 134 26.37 -0.04 37.31
C PHE A 134 26.30 -1.18 36.28
N GLY A 135 27.39 -1.93 36.10
CA GLY A 135 27.39 -3.13 35.27
C GLY A 135 26.40 -4.20 35.75
N GLU A 136 26.30 -4.43 37.07
CA GLU A 136 25.24 -5.27 37.65
C GLU A 136 23.83 -4.76 37.30
N LYS A 137 23.61 -3.44 37.37
CA LYS A 137 22.31 -2.85 36.99
C LYS A 137 21.98 -3.03 35.50
N LEU A 138 22.97 -3.11 34.62
CA LEU A 138 22.77 -3.42 33.21
C LEU A 138 22.29 -4.86 33.00
N VAL A 139 22.86 -5.83 33.73
CA VAL A 139 22.37 -7.23 33.72
C VAL A 139 20.90 -7.26 34.15
N LEU A 140 20.60 -6.62 35.29
CA LEU A 140 19.24 -6.59 35.85
C LEU A 140 18.24 -5.83 34.96
N ALA A 141 18.72 -4.86 34.17
CA ALA A 141 17.92 -4.18 33.16
C ALA A 141 17.58 -5.08 31.96
N GLY A 142 18.34 -6.16 31.75
CA GLY A 142 18.13 -7.13 30.69
C GLY A 142 19.26 -7.24 29.66
N ALA A 143 20.44 -6.65 29.91
CA ALA A 143 21.61 -6.87 29.07
C ALA A 143 22.13 -8.30 29.24
N ASN A 144 22.45 -8.94 28.12
CA ASN A 144 22.95 -10.31 28.04
C ASN A 144 24.46 -10.33 27.79
N PHE A 145 24.97 -9.40 26.98
CA PHE A 145 26.40 -9.19 26.77
C PHE A 145 26.81 -7.86 27.38
N ILE A 146 27.82 -7.88 28.25
CA ILE A 146 28.32 -6.68 28.93
C ILE A 146 29.82 -6.59 28.76
N GLY A 147 30.30 -5.40 28.42
CA GLY A 147 31.72 -5.10 28.34
C GLY A 147 31.99 -3.64 28.63
N GLY A 148 33.09 -3.13 28.10
CA GLY A 148 33.50 -1.75 28.21
C GLY A 148 33.85 -1.15 26.85
N CYS A 149 33.78 0.18 26.75
CA CYS A 149 34.22 0.95 25.59
C CYS A 149 35.34 1.92 26.02
N CYS A 150 35.25 3.21 25.71
CA CYS A 150 36.33 4.16 25.95
C CYS A 150 36.58 4.36 27.46
N GLY A 151 37.85 4.39 27.85
CA GLY A 151 38.29 4.56 29.23
C GLY A 151 38.23 3.30 30.09
N THR A 152 37.68 2.20 29.59
CA THR A 152 37.66 0.93 30.33
C THR A 152 39.02 0.22 30.24
N THR A 153 39.40 -0.47 31.31
CA THR A 153 40.70 -1.16 31.44
C THR A 153 40.47 -2.61 31.89
N PRO A 154 41.49 -3.49 31.83
CA PRO A 154 41.38 -4.84 32.37
C PRO A 154 40.90 -4.89 33.83
N GLU A 155 41.27 -3.92 34.66
CA GLU A 155 40.80 -3.81 36.04
C GLU A 155 39.28 -3.55 36.12
N HIS A 156 38.74 -2.69 35.25
CA HIS A 156 37.29 -2.47 35.14
C HIS A 156 36.55 -3.77 34.80
N ILE A 157 37.07 -4.53 33.83
CA ILE A 157 36.46 -5.78 33.39
C ILE A 157 36.57 -6.88 34.45
N ALA A 158 37.71 -6.96 35.16
CA ALA A 158 37.91 -7.93 36.24
C ALA A 158 36.92 -7.71 37.39
N LEU A 159 36.75 -6.46 37.84
CA LEU A 159 35.79 -6.12 38.88
C LEU A 159 34.34 -6.27 38.41
N LEU A 160 34.04 -5.91 37.16
CA LEU A 160 32.73 -6.19 36.55
C LEU A 160 32.41 -7.69 36.60
N ASN A 161 33.31 -8.54 36.10
CA ASN A 161 33.13 -9.99 36.10
C ASN A 161 32.91 -10.54 37.51
N LYS A 162 33.74 -10.12 38.48
CA LYS A 162 33.57 -10.53 39.89
C LYS A 162 32.19 -10.16 40.44
N LYS A 163 31.65 -9.00 40.02
CA LYS A 163 30.35 -8.50 40.45
C LYS A 163 29.18 -9.27 39.81
N ILE A 164 29.26 -9.60 38.52
CA ILE A 164 28.14 -10.17 37.76
C ILE A 164 28.17 -11.69 37.58
N LYS A 165 29.28 -12.38 37.91
CA LYS A 165 29.49 -13.82 37.63
C LYS A 165 28.36 -14.76 38.07
N ASN A 166 27.65 -14.42 39.14
CA ASN A 166 26.59 -15.26 39.71
C ASN A 166 25.18 -14.82 39.27
N LEU A 167 25.07 -13.75 38.47
CA LEU A 167 23.79 -13.26 37.97
C LEU A 167 23.41 -14.05 36.72
N LYS A 168 22.14 -14.45 36.65
CA LYS A 168 21.58 -15.06 35.44
C LYS A 168 21.03 -13.96 34.52
N PRO A 169 21.46 -13.90 33.25
CA PRO A 169 20.93 -12.91 32.32
C PRO A 169 19.45 -13.18 32.04
N ILE A 170 18.66 -12.10 31.95
CA ILE A 170 17.24 -12.20 31.57
C ILE A 170 17.18 -12.59 30.10
N GLN A 171 16.63 -13.76 29.80
CA GLN A 171 16.50 -14.24 28.42
C GLN A 171 15.57 -13.31 27.60
N PRO A 172 15.77 -13.17 26.28
CA PRO A 172 14.80 -12.49 25.42
C PRO A 172 13.44 -13.15 25.51
N GLU A 173 12.38 -12.35 25.61
CA GLU A 173 11.02 -12.89 25.53
C GLU A 173 10.71 -13.12 24.06
N ASN A 174 10.27 -14.32 23.66
CA ASN A 174 9.90 -14.61 22.27
C ASN A 174 8.52 -14.02 21.92
N LYS A 175 8.39 -12.70 22.07
CA LYS A 175 7.18 -11.92 21.78
C LYS A 175 7.29 -11.34 20.38
N LYS A 176 6.39 -11.77 19.50
CA LYS A 176 6.29 -11.18 18.16
C LYS A 176 5.34 -9.99 18.19
N PHE A 177 5.70 -8.96 17.41
CA PHE A 177 4.94 -7.72 17.34
C PHE A 177 4.73 -7.31 15.88
N SER A 178 3.51 -6.87 15.58
CA SER A 178 3.19 -6.18 14.33
C SER A 178 3.62 -4.73 14.42
N ILE A 179 4.91 -4.49 14.16
CA ILE A 179 5.52 -3.16 14.23
C ILE A 179 6.19 -2.81 12.91
N LEU A 180 5.91 -1.61 12.43
CA LEU A 180 6.60 -0.94 11.34
C LEU A 180 7.46 0.19 11.92
N THR A 181 8.58 0.48 11.27
CA THR A 181 9.51 1.51 11.75
C THR A 181 9.86 2.49 10.63
N SER A 182 10.11 3.73 11.01
CA SER A 182 11.00 4.66 10.32
C SER A 182 12.28 4.76 11.16
N PRO A 183 13.33 5.47 10.70
CA PRO A 183 14.50 5.70 11.54
C PRO A 183 14.19 6.44 12.85
N LYS A 184 13.11 7.23 12.91
CA LYS A 184 12.81 8.16 14.01
C LYS A 184 11.64 7.73 14.90
N LYS A 185 10.83 6.78 14.45
CA LYS A 185 9.60 6.38 15.12
C LYS A 185 9.15 4.99 14.69
N PHE A 186 8.45 4.29 15.58
CA PHE A 186 7.76 3.05 15.28
C PHE A 186 6.23 3.18 15.41
N VAL A 187 5.51 2.31 14.71
CA VAL A 187 4.05 2.19 14.77
C VAL A 187 3.71 0.72 14.99
N GLU A 188 3.09 0.45 16.13
CA GLU A 188 2.62 -0.89 16.50
C GLU A 188 1.12 -1.03 16.24
N PHE A 189 0.73 -2.12 15.59
CA PHE A 189 -0.67 -2.49 15.42
C PHE A 189 -1.22 -3.01 16.76
N LYS A 190 -1.75 -2.11 17.59
CA LYS A 190 -2.51 -2.41 18.82
C LYS A 190 -3.99 -2.04 18.66
N ASP A 191 -4.62 -1.55 19.74
CA ASP A 191 -6.03 -1.18 19.82
C ASP A 191 -6.38 0.11 19.04
N ASN A 192 -5.38 0.90 18.67
CA ASN A 192 -5.59 2.13 17.93
C ASN A 192 -5.73 1.86 16.42
N PHE A 193 -6.73 2.51 15.81
CA PHE A 193 -6.92 2.46 14.37
C PHE A 193 -5.81 3.22 13.64
N ILE A 194 -5.14 2.54 12.69
CA ILE A 194 -4.02 3.07 11.93
C ILE A 194 -4.51 3.64 10.58
N VAL A 195 -4.19 4.90 10.34
CA VAL A 195 -4.47 5.58 9.07
C VAL A 195 -3.23 5.49 8.19
N ILE A 196 -3.36 4.89 7.01
CA ILE A 196 -2.30 4.80 5.99
C ILE A 196 -2.63 5.84 4.91
N GLY A 197 -1.81 6.86 4.77
CA GLY A 197 -2.06 7.96 3.83
C GLY A 197 -1.86 7.51 2.38
N GLU A 198 -2.91 7.63 1.56
CA GLU A 198 -2.95 7.15 0.16
C GLU A 198 -2.46 8.15 -0.90
N LYS A 199 -2.12 9.39 -0.52
CA LYS A 199 -1.98 10.48 -1.51
C LYS A 199 -0.70 10.42 -2.34
N ILE A 200 0.33 9.69 -1.92
CA ILE A 200 1.56 9.52 -2.71
C ILE A 200 1.32 8.38 -3.70
N ASN A 201 0.51 8.69 -4.71
CA ASN A 201 0.18 7.79 -5.78
C ASN A 201 -0.03 8.61 -7.06
N PRO A 202 0.83 8.46 -8.09
CA PRO A 202 0.79 9.25 -9.31
C PRO A 202 -0.39 8.87 -10.22
N THR A 203 -1.13 7.80 -9.94
CA THR A 203 -2.30 7.39 -10.72
C THR A 203 -3.31 8.54 -10.81
N ASN A 204 -3.55 9.02 -12.02
CA ASN A 204 -4.43 10.16 -12.32
C ASN A 204 -4.02 11.51 -11.66
N ARG A 205 -2.75 11.70 -11.33
CA ARG A 205 -2.22 12.95 -10.73
C ARG A 205 -1.10 13.56 -11.59
N LYS A 206 -1.48 14.35 -12.60
CA LYS A 206 -0.54 15.00 -13.53
C LYS A 206 0.58 15.77 -12.83
N GLU A 207 0.24 16.55 -11.80
CA GLU A 207 1.23 17.33 -11.05
C GLU A 207 2.30 16.45 -10.39
N LEU A 208 1.88 15.37 -9.71
CA LEU A 208 2.82 14.43 -9.07
C LEU A 208 3.62 13.63 -10.11
N GLN A 209 3.01 13.24 -11.23
CA GLN A 209 3.70 12.57 -12.33
C GLN A 209 4.83 13.46 -12.90
N GLU A 210 4.55 14.74 -13.14
CA GLU A 210 5.55 15.70 -13.64
C GLU A 210 6.66 15.95 -12.61
N ASP A 211 6.30 16.12 -11.34
CA ASP A 211 7.24 16.32 -10.23
C ASP A 211 8.21 15.15 -10.06
N LEU A 212 7.69 13.91 -10.15
CA LEU A 212 8.47 12.68 -10.09
C LEU A 212 9.34 12.49 -11.34
N LYS A 213 8.78 12.73 -12.54
CA LYS A 213 9.51 12.57 -13.81
C LYS A 213 10.67 13.55 -13.95
N LYS A 214 10.52 14.78 -13.43
CA LYS A 214 11.57 15.81 -13.38
C LYS A 214 12.48 15.69 -12.15
N GLU A 215 12.25 14.69 -11.29
CA GLU A 215 13.00 14.44 -10.05
C GLU A 215 13.07 15.67 -9.10
N LYS A 216 12.04 16.51 -9.12
CA LYS A 216 11.96 17.70 -8.26
C LYS A 216 11.50 17.35 -6.84
N PHE A 217 10.59 16.36 -6.73
CA PHE A 217 10.04 15.86 -5.46
C PHE A 217 9.37 16.93 -4.57
N THR A 218 8.98 18.08 -5.12
CA THR A 218 8.32 19.16 -4.38
C THR A 218 6.91 18.74 -3.96
N THR A 219 6.13 18.22 -4.91
CA THR A 219 4.77 17.73 -4.65
C THR A 219 4.82 16.49 -3.77
N LEU A 220 5.81 15.59 -3.96
CA LEU A 220 6.03 14.45 -3.06
C LEU A 220 6.22 14.88 -1.59
N ARG A 221 7.12 15.85 -1.33
CA ARG A 221 7.38 16.39 0.01
C ARG A 221 6.13 17.02 0.63
N TYR A 222 5.42 17.83 -0.15
CA TYR A 222 4.17 18.46 0.29
C TYR A 222 3.13 17.43 0.71
N LEU A 223 2.88 16.41 -0.12
CA LEU A 223 1.90 15.36 0.17
C LEU A 223 2.27 14.52 1.39
N ALA A 224 3.56 14.23 1.60
CA ALA A 224 4.02 13.53 2.81
C ALA A 224 3.70 14.35 4.07
N LYS A 225 4.07 15.64 4.08
CA LYS A 225 3.82 16.54 5.21
C LYS A 225 2.35 16.83 5.47
N GLU A 226 1.55 16.97 4.42
CA GLU A 226 0.11 17.22 4.54
C GLU A 226 -0.59 16.01 5.19
N GLN A 227 -0.23 14.80 4.80
CA GLN A 227 -0.80 13.59 5.38
C GLN A 227 -0.37 13.39 6.85
N GLU A 228 0.89 13.66 7.18
CA GLU A 228 1.39 13.68 8.56
C GLU A 228 0.63 14.69 9.42
N LYS A 229 0.42 15.91 8.93
CA LYS A 229 -0.38 16.96 9.59
C LYS A 229 -1.82 16.51 9.84
N HIS A 230 -2.38 15.69 8.96
CA HIS A 230 -3.72 15.10 9.10
C HIS A 230 -3.74 13.75 9.83
N LYS A 231 -2.71 13.46 10.64
CA LYS A 231 -2.60 12.30 11.53
C LYS A 231 -2.57 10.95 10.80
N ALA A 232 -1.98 10.92 9.59
CA ALA A 232 -1.53 9.65 9.04
C ALA A 232 -0.51 9.00 9.99
N SER A 233 -0.60 7.70 10.16
CA SER A 233 0.34 6.90 10.96
C SER A 233 1.40 6.25 10.07
N LEU A 234 1.05 5.96 8.82
CA LEU A 234 1.89 5.36 7.79
C LEU A 234 1.66 6.12 6.48
N LEU A 235 2.60 6.05 5.55
CA LEU A 235 2.44 6.59 4.19
C LEU A 235 2.52 5.48 3.16
N ASP A 236 1.47 5.33 2.35
CA ASP A 236 1.48 4.49 1.15
C ASP A 236 2.19 5.23 0.02
N VAL A 237 3.21 4.59 -0.54
CA VAL A 237 4.14 5.17 -1.51
C VAL A 237 4.14 4.33 -2.77
N ASN A 238 3.44 4.83 -3.78
CA ASN A 238 3.44 4.32 -5.14
C ASN A 238 4.16 5.33 -6.04
N VAL A 239 5.09 4.87 -6.88
CA VAL A 239 5.78 5.71 -7.89
C VAL A 239 5.63 5.16 -9.30
N SER A 240 4.72 4.20 -9.49
CA SER A 240 4.49 3.52 -10.75
C SER A 240 3.56 4.33 -11.65
N PHE A 241 4.03 4.69 -12.84
CA PHE A 241 3.22 5.29 -13.91
C PHE A 241 3.91 5.11 -15.27
N PHE A 242 3.20 5.41 -16.34
CA PHE A 242 3.70 5.21 -17.69
C PHE A 242 4.96 6.03 -17.97
N GLY A 243 5.99 5.38 -18.52
CA GLY A 243 7.20 6.03 -19.01
C GLY A 243 8.25 6.38 -17.95
N VAL A 244 8.19 5.79 -16.76
CA VAL A 244 9.26 5.93 -15.74
C VAL A 244 9.95 4.62 -15.40
N LYS A 245 11.21 4.74 -14.99
CA LYS A 245 11.98 3.64 -14.41
C LYS A 245 11.66 3.53 -12.92
N GLU A 246 10.62 2.78 -12.59
CA GLU A 246 10.08 2.66 -11.22
C GLU A 246 11.16 2.31 -10.18
N LYS A 247 12.04 1.35 -10.50
CA LYS A 247 13.16 0.92 -9.64
C LYS A 247 14.14 2.06 -9.29
N GLU A 248 14.49 2.92 -10.23
CA GLU A 248 15.41 4.04 -9.98
C GLU A 248 14.70 5.15 -9.19
N LEU A 249 13.44 5.40 -9.53
CA LEU A 249 12.63 6.45 -8.94
C LEU A 249 12.26 6.17 -7.48
N ILE A 250 11.92 4.92 -7.13
CA ILE A 250 11.55 4.57 -5.75
C ILE A 250 12.70 4.81 -4.77
N LYS A 251 13.95 4.55 -5.19
CA LYS A 251 15.15 4.80 -4.39
C LYS A 251 15.28 6.29 -4.05
N LYS A 252 15.11 7.16 -5.06
CA LYS A 252 15.16 8.63 -4.89
C LYS A 252 14.00 9.12 -4.02
N ALA A 253 12.78 8.62 -4.25
CA ALA A 253 11.61 8.95 -3.46
C ALA A 253 11.80 8.56 -1.98
N ILE A 254 12.29 7.36 -1.68
CA ILE A 254 12.60 6.91 -0.32
C ILE A 254 13.65 7.82 0.33
N SER A 255 14.73 8.16 -0.40
CA SER A 255 15.77 9.07 0.10
C SER A 255 15.20 10.44 0.51
N VAL A 256 14.22 10.94 -0.24
CA VAL A 256 13.52 12.18 0.09
C VAL A 256 12.60 12.00 1.30
N LEU A 257 11.80 10.93 1.30
CA LEU A 257 10.76 10.69 2.31
C LEU A 257 11.36 10.46 3.71
N VAL A 258 12.41 9.66 3.82
CA VAL A 258 13.08 9.37 5.10
C VAL A 258 13.61 10.64 5.78
N ASN A 259 14.00 11.64 4.99
CA ASN A 259 14.50 12.91 5.51
C ASN A 259 13.38 13.87 5.90
N ILE A 260 12.22 13.80 5.24
CA ILE A 260 11.13 14.77 5.44
C ILE A 260 10.04 14.29 6.40
N THR A 261 9.81 12.99 6.58
CA THR A 261 8.75 12.48 7.46
C THR A 261 9.29 11.49 8.50
N GLU A 262 8.64 11.42 9.65
CA GLU A 262 8.94 10.40 10.67
C GLU A 262 8.04 9.17 10.52
N LEU A 263 7.10 9.16 9.57
CA LEU A 263 6.16 8.07 9.38
C LEU A 263 6.82 6.87 8.69
N PRO A 264 6.57 5.63 9.15
CA PRO A 264 6.96 4.44 8.42
C PRO A 264 6.28 4.36 7.04
N LEU A 265 6.97 3.73 6.08
CA LEU A 265 6.51 3.65 4.70
C LEU A 265 5.85 2.30 4.41
N VAL A 266 4.76 2.37 3.64
CA VAL A 266 4.14 1.26 2.94
C VAL A 266 4.58 1.35 1.49
N ILE A 267 5.32 0.35 1.01
CA ILE A 267 5.84 0.32 -0.36
C ILE A 267 4.79 -0.34 -1.24
N ASP A 268 4.20 0.44 -2.14
CA ASP A 268 3.16 -0.01 -3.08
C ASP A 268 3.74 -0.17 -4.48
N SER A 269 3.94 -1.42 -4.89
CA SER A 269 4.45 -1.79 -6.20
C SER A 269 4.09 -3.23 -6.55
N SER A 270 3.90 -3.51 -7.85
CA SER A 270 3.76 -4.87 -8.38
C SER A 270 5.07 -5.43 -8.96
N ASP A 271 6.12 -4.61 -9.10
CA ASP A 271 7.40 -5.04 -9.68
C ASP A 271 8.35 -5.56 -8.59
N LEU A 272 8.72 -6.85 -8.70
CA LEU A 272 9.62 -7.53 -7.76
C LEU A 272 10.97 -6.80 -7.62
N ASN A 273 11.51 -6.28 -8.72
CA ASN A 273 12.81 -5.62 -8.71
C ASN A 273 12.75 -4.28 -7.96
N THR A 274 11.68 -3.52 -8.15
CA THR A 274 11.38 -2.28 -7.42
C THR A 274 11.19 -2.56 -5.94
N ILE A 275 10.41 -3.58 -5.55
CA ILE A 275 10.24 -3.97 -4.14
C ILE A 275 11.58 -4.36 -3.52
N LYS A 276 12.39 -5.18 -4.21
CA LYS A 276 13.72 -5.61 -3.75
C LYS A 276 14.65 -4.41 -3.53
N GLU A 277 14.66 -3.45 -4.46
CA GLU A 277 15.47 -2.23 -4.36
C GLU A 277 14.99 -1.34 -3.21
N ALA A 278 13.68 -1.13 -3.11
CA ALA A 278 13.05 -0.36 -2.05
C ALA A 278 13.39 -0.92 -0.66
N LEU A 279 13.26 -2.23 -0.46
CA LEU A 279 13.58 -2.89 0.82
C LEU A 279 15.07 -2.88 1.14
N ARG A 280 15.94 -3.00 0.14
CA ARG A 280 17.38 -2.87 0.32
C ARG A 280 17.73 -1.46 0.82
N PHE A 281 17.12 -0.44 0.22
CA PHE A 281 17.47 0.95 0.49
C PHE A 281 16.76 1.55 1.73
N TYR A 282 15.51 1.19 1.98
CA TYR A 282 14.70 1.76 3.06
C TYR A 282 15.28 1.44 4.44
N PRO A 283 15.74 2.43 5.22
CA PRO A 283 16.53 2.21 6.43
C PRO A 283 15.69 1.82 7.66
N ALA A 284 14.60 1.07 7.47
CA ALA A 284 13.67 0.69 8.52
C ALA A 284 12.82 -0.53 8.11
N ARG A 285 11.84 -0.91 8.93
CA ARG A 285 10.93 -2.06 8.69
C ARG A 285 9.67 -1.58 7.97
N ALA A 286 9.62 -1.85 6.67
CA ALA A 286 8.53 -1.47 5.78
C ALA A 286 7.34 -2.45 5.81
N LEU A 287 6.20 -1.98 5.29
CA LEU A 287 5.05 -2.79 4.90
C LEU A 287 4.99 -2.90 3.38
N ILE A 288 4.92 -4.11 2.83
CA ILE A 288 4.74 -4.32 1.38
C ILE A 288 3.25 -4.37 1.04
N ASN A 289 2.82 -3.49 0.14
CA ASN A 289 1.51 -3.49 -0.51
C ASN A 289 1.69 -3.97 -1.96
N SER A 290 1.39 -5.22 -2.31
CA SER A 290 0.90 -6.31 -1.46
C SER A 290 1.37 -7.68 -1.98
N VAL A 291 1.10 -8.74 -1.23
CA VAL A 291 1.32 -10.14 -1.64
C VAL A 291 -0.03 -10.75 -2.06
N SER A 292 -0.10 -11.16 -3.32
CA SER A 292 -1.21 -11.92 -3.91
C SER A 292 -0.78 -13.35 -4.25
N LEU A 293 -1.72 -14.25 -4.57
CA LEU A 293 -1.45 -15.64 -4.93
C LEU A 293 -1.18 -15.78 -6.43
N ASN A 294 0.09 -15.89 -6.81
CA ASN A 294 0.53 -16.03 -8.19
C ASN A 294 1.89 -16.79 -8.25
N LYS A 295 2.48 -16.88 -9.45
CA LYS A 295 3.75 -17.59 -9.66
C LYS A 295 4.95 -16.99 -8.92
N ASN A 296 4.88 -15.71 -8.56
CA ASN A 296 5.95 -14.95 -7.91
C ASN A 296 5.78 -14.89 -6.37
N THR A 297 4.72 -15.47 -5.80
CA THR A 297 4.43 -15.37 -4.36
C THR A 297 5.57 -15.85 -3.47
N GLU A 298 6.17 -17.01 -3.78
CA GLU A 298 7.29 -17.55 -3.00
C GLU A 298 8.56 -16.69 -3.13
N GLU A 299 8.86 -16.18 -4.32
CA GLU A 299 10.00 -15.29 -4.55
C GLU A 299 9.83 -13.96 -3.78
N LEU A 300 8.64 -13.36 -3.84
CA LEU A 300 8.33 -12.13 -3.11
C LEU A 300 8.45 -12.34 -1.60
N LEU A 301 7.92 -13.44 -1.06
CA LEU A 301 8.02 -13.78 0.36
C LEU A 301 9.47 -14.02 0.79
N SER A 302 10.30 -14.62 -0.06
CA SER A 302 11.75 -14.76 0.17
C SER A 302 12.44 -13.40 0.26
N ILE A 303 12.12 -12.47 -0.66
CA ILE A 303 12.63 -11.09 -0.64
C ILE A 303 12.20 -10.37 0.65
N ILE A 304 10.92 -10.45 1.01
CA ILE A 304 10.38 -9.85 2.23
C ILE A 304 11.10 -10.39 3.46
N LYS A 305 11.33 -11.71 3.52
CA LYS A 305 12.02 -12.38 4.62
C LYS A 305 13.47 -11.91 4.74
N LYS A 306 14.18 -11.83 3.61
CA LYS A 306 15.58 -11.37 3.56
C LYS A 306 15.76 -9.97 4.16
N TYR A 307 14.80 -9.07 3.94
CA TYR A 307 14.90 -7.68 4.42
C TYR A 307 14.09 -7.39 5.68
N GLY A 308 13.46 -8.40 6.29
CA GLY A 308 12.74 -8.26 7.56
C GLY A 308 11.43 -7.46 7.50
N ALA A 309 10.82 -7.32 6.33
CA ALA A 309 9.62 -6.52 6.13
C ALA A 309 8.32 -7.24 6.54
N MET A 310 7.27 -6.46 6.80
CA MET A 310 5.90 -6.97 6.89
C MET A 310 5.20 -6.86 5.53
N PHE A 311 4.03 -7.51 5.38
CA PHE A 311 3.28 -7.45 4.12
C PHE A 311 1.76 -7.48 4.29
N ILE A 312 1.06 -6.95 3.29
CA ILE A 312 -0.39 -7.06 3.15
C ILE A 312 -0.71 -8.32 2.34
N ILE A 313 -1.54 -9.20 2.87
CA ILE A 313 -2.14 -10.30 2.12
C ILE A 313 -3.35 -9.75 1.37
N LEU A 314 -3.25 -9.69 0.05
CA LEU A 314 -4.35 -9.32 -0.83
C LEU A 314 -4.99 -10.62 -1.37
N PRO A 315 -6.29 -10.87 -1.14
CA PRO A 315 -6.95 -12.11 -1.54
C PRO A 315 -7.26 -12.16 -3.05
N ILE A 316 -6.26 -11.90 -3.90
CA ILE A 316 -6.34 -11.99 -5.35
C ILE A 316 -5.48 -13.16 -5.82
N SER A 317 -5.97 -13.88 -6.83
CA SER A 317 -5.22 -14.92 -7.53
C SER A 317 -5.03 -14.55 -9.02
N LYS A 318 -5.03 -15.53 -9.94
CA LYS A 318 -5.13 -15.25 -11.39
C LYS A 318 -6.43 -14.54 -11.77
N LYS A 319 -7.47 -14.64 -10.94
CA LYS A 319 -8.76 -13.99 -11.14
C LYS A 319 -9.16 -13.24 -9.87
N ILE A 320 -10.03 -12.24 -10.04
CA ILE A 320 -10.71 -11.59 -8.93
C ILE A 320 -11.62 -12.64 -8.27
N PRO A 321 -11.55 -12.82 -6.94
CA PRO A 321 -12.39 -13.79 -6.25
C PRO A 321 -13.87 -13.40 -6.35
N LYS A 322 -14.73 -14.40 -6.51
CA LYS A 322 -16.17 -14.21 -6.72
C LYS A 322 -16.92 -13.92 -5.43
N ASP A 323 -16.45 -14.48 -4.32
CA ASP A 323 -17.16 -14.42 -3.04
C ASP A 323 -16.21 -14.49 -1.84
N PHE A 324 -16.80 -14.44 -0.65
CA PHE A 324 -16.09 -14.56 0.62
C PHE A 324 -15.36 -15.90 0.81
N LYS A 325 -15.87 -17.01 0.27
CA LYS A 325 -15.25 -18.34 0.42
C LYS A 325 -13.94 -18.36 -0.37
N GLU A 326 -13.96 -17.91 -1.62
CA GLU A 326 -12.77 -17.83 -2.45
C GLU A 326 -11.71 -16.88 -1.86
N LYS A 327 -12.14 -15.71 -1.32
CA LYS A 327 -11.24 -14.80 -0.59
C LYS A 327 -10.54 -15.52 0.58
N LYS A 328 -11.28 -16.29 1.38
CA LYS A 328 -10.73 -17.05 2.52
C LYS A 328 -9.72 -18.11 2.09
N ASP A 329 -10.02 -18.84 1.02
CA ASP A 329 -9.17 -19.93 0.56
C ASP A 329 -7.84 -19.38 0.03
N ILE A 330 -7.87 -18.25 -0.70
CA ILE A 330 -6.66 -17.54 -1.14
C ILE A 330 -5.82 -17.08 0.06
N ILE A 331 -6.44 -16.44 1.07
CA ILE A 331 -5.74 -15.98 2.28
C ILE A 331 -5.05 -17.15 2.99
N LYS A 332 -5.76 -18.27 3.17
CA LYS A 332 -5.21 -19.45 3.82
C LYS A 332 -4.02 -20.03 3.06
N GLU A 333 -4.08 -20.06 1.73
CA GLU A 333 -2.98 -20.58 0.92
C GLU A 333 -1.75 -19.66 1.01
N ILE A 334 -1.92 -18.34 0.94
CA ILE A 334 -0.80 -17.39 1.13
C ILE A 334 -0.19 -17.55 2.53
N ILE A 335 -1.01 -17.69 3.59
CA ILE A 335 -0.52 -17.95 4.96
C ILE A 335 0.26 -19.27 5.02
N LYS A 336 -0.21 -20.33 4.37
CA LYS A 336 0.46 -21.63 4.32
C LYS A 336 1.84 -21.50 3.65
N ILE A 337 1.93 -20.77 2.55
CA ILE A 337 3.21 -20.49 1.87
C ILE A 337 4.11 -19.65 2.77
N ALA A 338 3.60 -18.57 3.36
CA ALA A 338 4.36 -17.68 4.25
C ALA A 338 4.96 -18.42 5.46
N LYS A 339 4.25 -19.40 6.03
CA LYS A 339 4.76 -20.24 7.11
C LYS A 339 6.02 -21.01 6.73
N LYS A 340 6.20 -21.41 5.46
CA LYS A 340 7.43 -22.08 4.99
C LYS A 340 8.67 -21.19 5.15
N PHE A 341 8.50 -19.86 5.10
CA PHE A 341 9.56 -18.87 5.29
C PHE A 341 9.69 -18.39 6.76
N GLY A 342 8.96 -19.02 7.69
CA GLY A 342 8.98 -18.68 9.11
C GLY A 342 8.15 -17.46 9.51
N PHE A 343 7.29 -16.96 8.61
CA PHE A 343 6.37 -15.88 8.94
C PHE A 343 5.27 -16.33 9.89
N THR A 344 4.88 -15.41 10.77
CA THR A 344 3.81 -15.56 11.74
C THR A 344 2.74 -14.51 11.53
N LYS A 345 1.62 -14.60 12.26
CA LYS A 345 0.49 -13.67 12.08
C LYS A 345 0.88 -12.20 12.36
N GLU A 346 1.94 -11.99 13.12
CA GLU A 346 2.45 -10.66 13.45
C GLU A 346 3.21 -10.01 12.28
N ASP A 347 3.57 -10.77 11.25
CA ASP A 347 4.36 -10.30 10.10
C ASP A 347 3.49 -9.88 8.91
N PHE A 348 2.17 -10.08 8.97
CA PHE A 348 1.26 -9.71 7.89
C PHE A 348 -0.05 -9.12 8.40
N ILE A 349 -0.71 -8.38 7.51
CA ILE A 349 -2.07 -7.88 7.69
C ILE A 349 -2.95 -8.32 6.52
N ILE A 350 -4.25 -8.52 6.73
CA ILE A 350 -5.16 -9.06 5.71
C ILE A 350 -5.98 -7.94 5.09
N ASP A 351 -5.94 -7.80 3.77
CA ASP A 351 -6.84 -6.87 3.06
C ASP A 351 -8.24 -7.47 2.92
N GLY A 352 -9.28 -6.69 3.24
CA GLY A 352 -10.68 -7.08 3.04
C GLY A 352 -11.07 -7.27 1.57
N LEU A 353 -10.24 -6.78 0.64
CA LEU A 353 -10.46 -6.63 -0.80
C LEU A 353 -11.80 -5.97 -1.12
N VAL A 354 -11.72 -4.66 -1.24
CA VAL A 354 -12.85 -3.79 -1.55
C VAL A 354 -12.81 -3.43 -3.03
N LEU A 355 -13.83 -3.88 -3.76
CA LEU A 355 -14.11 -3.50 -5.14
C LEU A 355 -15.14 -2.36 -5.17
N THR A 356 -15.25 -1.71 -6.32
CA THR A 356 -16.21 -0.62 -6.53
C THR A 356 -17.66 -1.10 -6.41
N ILE A 357 -18.49 -0.42 -5.61
CA ILE A 357 -19.92 -0.78 -5.44
C ILE A 357 -20.68 -0.70 -6.77
N SER A 358 -20.36 0.27 -7.63
CA SER A 358 -21.07 0.46 -8.91
C SER A 358 -20.89 -0.72 -9.88
N SER A 359 -19.86 -1.56 -9.72
CA SER A 359 -19.66 -2.77 -10.51
C SER A 359 -19.97 -4.06 -9.74
N ASN A 360 -19.94 -4.03 -8.41
CA ASN A 360 -20.30 -5.15 -7.55
C ASN A 360 -20.98 -4.65 -6.27
N GLU A 361 -22.31 -4.71 -6.25
CA GLU A 361 -23.13 -4.24 -5.12
C GLU A 361 -22.81 -4.95 -3.79
N ASN A 362 -22.39 -6.22 -3.85
CA ASN A 362 -22.06 -7.04 -2.69
C ASN A 362 -20.65 -6.80 -2.14
N SER A 363 -19.83 -5.99 -2.82
CA SER A 363 -18.42 -5.76 -2.49
C SER A 363 -18.21 -5.35 -1.01
N ALA A 364 -19.04 -4.42 -0.51
CA ALA A 364 -18.94 -3.95 0.87
C ALA A 364 -19.26 -5.08 1.87
N ILE A 365 -20.31 -5.86 1.62
CA ILE A 365 -20.72 -6.98 2.48
C ILE A 365 -19.62 -8.03 2.56
N GLU A 366 -19.03 -8.38 1.42
CA GLU A 366 -17.95 -9.37 1.36
C GLU A 366 -16.71 -8.91 2.11
N ALA A 367 -16.29 -7.65 1.93
CA ALA A 367 -15.15 -7.09 2.65
C ALA A 367 -15.38 -7.10 4.16
N LEU A 368 -16.58 -6.74 4.63
CA LEU A 368 -16.94 -6.82 6.05
C LEU A 368 -16.89 -8.26 6.59
N LYS A 369 -17.28 -9.25 5.79
CA LYS A 369 -17.16 -10.68 6.15
C LYS A 369 -15.69 -11.09 6.29
N VAL A 370 -14.81 -10.67 5.37
CA VAL A 370 -13.35 -10.92 5.45
C VAL A 370 -12.75 -10.31 6.70
N ILE A 371 -13.01 -9.02 6.95
CA ILE A 371 -12.50 -8.29 8.12
C ILE A 371 -12.91 -8.99 9.41
N LYS A 372 -14.21 -9.29 9.56
CA LYS A 372 -14.76 -9.94 10.76
C LYS A 372 -14.16 -11.33 10.97
N TRP A 373 -13.98 -12.10 9.89
CA TRP A 373 -13.40 -13.43 9.96
C TRP A 373 -11.91 -13.39 10.31
N ALA A 374 -11.13 -12.55 9.65
CA ALA A 374 -9.69 -12.40 9.91
C ALA A 374 -9.44 -11.95 11.36
N ASN A 375 -10.20 -10.97 11.85
CA ASN A 375 -10.09 -10.49 13.22
C ASN A 375 -10.50 -11.57 14.25
N LYS A 376 -11.67 -12.22 14.09
CA LYS A 376 -12.18 -13.16 15.09
C LYS A 376 -11.55 -14.54 15.06
N VAL A 377 -11.24 -15.06 13.86
CA VAL A 377 -10.76 -16.44 13.69
C VAL A 377 -9.24 -16.50 13.62
N LEU A 378 -8.62 -15.63 12.82
CA LEU A 378 -7.16 -15.62 12.68
C LEU A 378 -6.46 -14.77 13.74
N LYS A 379 -7.20 -13.90 14.45
CA LYS A 379 -6.65 -12.89 15.36
C LYS A 379 -5.55 -12.06 14.68
N ALA A 380 -5.77 -11.76 13.40
CA ALA A 380 -4.85 -11.01 12.55
C ALA A 380 -5.37 -9.59 12.34
N HIS A 381 -4.44 -8.65 12.13
CA HIS A 381 -4.76 -7.29 11.73
C HIS A 381 -5.31 -7.27 10.29
N THR A 382 -6.15 -6.29 10.00
CA THR A 382 -6.83 -6.14 8.71
C THR A 382 -6.75 -4.72 8.19
N THR A 383 -6.67 -4.57 6.87
CA THR A 383 -6.67 -3.30 6.16
C THR A 383 -7.68 -3.30 5.01
N ILE A 384 -7.91 -2.13 4.41
CA ILE A 384 -8.67 -1.95 3.16
C ILE A 384 -8.12 -0.76 2.39
N GLY A 385 -8.15 -0.83 1.06
CA GLY A 385 -8.12 0.35 0.19
C GLY A 385 -9.47 1.07 0.22
N LEU A 386 -9.64 2.05 1.10
CA LEU A 386 -10.96 2.65 1.39
C LEU A 386 -11.57 3.33 0.17
N SER A 387 -10.75 4.03 -0.61
CA SER A 387 -11.21 4.82 -1.75
C SER A 387 -11.75 4.00 -2.92
N ASN A 388 -11.48 2.69 -2.96
CA ASN A 388 -11.96 1.80 -4.01
C ASN A 388 -13.47 1.58 -3.96
N ILE A 389 -14.07 1.58 -2.76
CA ILE A 389 -15.50 1.32 -2.58
C ILE A 389 -16.39 2.28 -3.38
N SER A 390 -15.95 3.54 -3.48
CA SER A 390 -16.73 4.66 -4.00
C SER A 390 -16.28 5.12 -5.39
N PHE A 391 -15.36 4.40 -6.03
CA PHE A 391 -14.83 4.81 -7.32
C PHE A 391 -15.97 5.00 -8.35
N GLY A 392 -15.94 6.12 -9.08
CA GLY A 392 -16.99 6.43 -10.06
C GLY A 392 -18.38 6.74 -9.49
N LEU A 393 -18.55 6.97 -8.18
CA LEU A 393 -19.82 7.41 -7.58
C LEU A 393 -19.76 8.87 -7.10
N PRO A 394 -20.87 9.62 -7.07
CA PRO A 394 -20.92 10.93 -6.42
C PRO A 394 -20.77 10.81 -4.90
N LYS A 395 -20.36 11.89 -4.23
CA LYS A 395 -20.23 11.96 -2.75
C LYS A 395 -19.39 10.83 -2.15
N ARG A 396 -18.25 10.55 -2.78
CA ARG A 396 -17.27 9.52 -2.37
C ARG A 396 -16.86 9.63 -0.90
N ASP A 397 -16.67 10.85 -0.42
CA ASP A 397 -16.33 11.17 0.97
C ASP A 397 -17.36 10.59 1.96
N ILE A 398 -18.66 10.71 1.66
CA ILE A 398 -19.73 10.18 2.50
C ILE A 398 -19.73 8.66 2.47
N ILE A 399 -19.60 8.04 1.28
CA ILE A 399 -19.54 6.58 1.12
C ILE A 399 -18.38 6.00 1.92
N ASN A 400 -17.18 6.54 1.72
CA ASN A 400 -15.96 6.12 2.39
C ASN A 400 -16.11 6.19 3.92
N ARG A 401 -16.63 7.30 4.45
CA ARG A 401 -16.76 7.51 5.91
C ARG A 401 -17.82 6.60 6.55
N VAL A 402 -18.93 6.32 5.87
CA VAL A 402 -19.93 5.35 6.36
C VAL A 402 -19.35 3.94 6.35
N PHE A 403 -18.73 3.53 5.24
CA PHE A 403 -18.13 2.21 5.11
C PHE A 403 -17.01 1.99 6.14
N LEU A 404 -16.17 3.00 6.37
CA LEU A 404 -15.14 2.97 7.43
C LEU A 404 -15.75 2.70 8.81
N GLY A 405 -16.90 3.29 9.12
CA GLY A 405 -17.61 3.03 10.38
C GLY A 405 -18.09 1.58 10.51
N LEU A 406 -18.64 1.01 9.44
CA LEU A 406 -19.05 -0.39 9.40
C LEU A 406 -17.83 -1.33 9.51
N ALA A 407 -16.75 -1.03 8.80
CA ALA A 407 -15.52 -1.82 8.80
C ALA A 407 -14.84 -1.82 10.17
N LYS A 408 -14.76 -0.65 10.84
CA LYS A 408 -14.26 -0.56 12.22
C LYS A 408 -15.09 -1.43 13.18
N LYS A 409 -16.42 -1.38 13.08
CA LYS A 409 -17.31 -2.27 13.87
C LYS A 409 -17.10 -3.76 13.58
N ALA A 410 -16.66 -4.10 12.37
CA ALA A 410 -16.33 -5.48 12.01
C ALA A 410 -14.94 -5.94 12.53
N GLY A 411 -14.11 -5.03 13.05
CA GLY A 411 -12.76 -5.33 13.57
C GLY A 411 -11.61 -4.79 12.72
N LEU A 412 -11.86 -3.83 11.82
CA LEU A 412 -10.82 -3.23 10.99
C LEU A 412 -9.77 -2.48 11.83
N SER A 413 -8.49 -2.84 11.68
CA SER A 413 -7.36 -2.20 12.40
C SER A 413 -6.69 -1.06 11.63
N SER A 414 -6.71 -1.07 10.30
CA SER A 414 -6.14 0.01 9.49
C SER A 414 -6.92 0.28 8.20
N ALA A 415 -6.68 1.42 7.55
CA ALA A 415 -7.14 1.65 6.18
C ALA A 415 -6.15 2.51 5.40
N ILE A 416 -5.98 2.19 4.12
CA ILE A 416 -5.35 3.04 3.12
C ILE A 416 -6.42 4.02 2.65
N CYS A 417 -6.29 5.29 3.06
CA CYS A 417 -7.27 6.32 2.79
C CYS A 417 -6.67 7.72 2.82
N ASN A 418 -7.43 8.69 2.29
CA ASN A 418 -7.16 10.10 2.55
C ASN A 418 -7.30 10.37 4.06
N PRO A 419 -6.25 10.86 4.76
CA PRO A 419 -6.32 11.08 6.20
C PRO A 419 -7.43 12.05 6.65
N LYS A 420 -7.92 12.91 5.76
CA LYS A 420 -9.08 13.80 6.02
C LYS A 420 -10.41 13.04 6.17
N ASP A 421 -10.51 11.85 5.60
CA ASP A 421 -11.74 11.05 5.54
C ASP A 421 -11.78 9.96 6.64
N ASN A 422 -10.91 10.04 7.66
CA ASN A 422 -10.76 8.99 8.68
C ASN A 422 -11.84 8.99 9.79
N LYS A 423 -12.79 9.94 9.76
CA LYS A 423 -13.87 10.08 10.75
C LYS A 423 -15.17 9.43 10.27
N PRO A 424 -15.62 8.32 10.87
CA PRO A 424 -16.86 7.68 10.49
C PRO A 424 -18.08 8.60 10.63
N ILE A 425 -19.09 8.38 9.79
CA ILE A 425 -20.40 9.04 9.88
C ILE A 425 -21.51 8.00 9.72
N LYS A 426 -22.73 8.37 10.12
CA LYS A 426 -23.93 7.58 9.86
C LYS A 426 -24.70 8.22 8.72
N ASN A 427 -25.15 7.42 7.76
CA ASN A 427 -26.03 7.87 6.70
C ASN A 427 -26.83 6.68 6.18
N LYS A 428 -28.16 6.73 6.35
CA LYS A 428 -29.02 5.59 6.06
C LYS A 428 -29.06 5.21 4.58
N ILE A 429 -29.05 6.20 3.69
CA ILE A 429 -29.09 5.96 2.23
C ILE A 429 -27.80 5.24 1.79
N VAL A 430 -26.67 5.67 2.34
CA VAL A 430 -25.37 5.04 2.05
C VAL A 430 -25.24 3.67 2.70
N GLU A 431 -25.75 3.47 3.92
CA GLU A 431 -25.81 2.13 4.52
C GLU A 431 -26.64 1.17 3.67
N ASP A 432 -27.80 1.61 3.20
CA ASP A 432 -28.67 0.79 2.36
C ASP A 432 -27.99 0.45 1.01
N LEU A 433 -27.21 1.38 0.45
CA LEU A 433 -26.33 1.13 -0.71
C LEU A 433 -25.25 0.09 -0.39
N LEU A 434 -24.54 0.24 0.72
CA LEU A 434 -23.44 -0.66 1.14
C LEU A 434 -23.92 -2.07 1.48
N PHE A 435 -25.18 -2.23 1.88
CA PHE A 435 -25.82 -3.52 2.16
C PHE A 435 -26.60 -4.07 0.96
N ALA A 436 -26.36 -3.56 -0.25
CA ALA A 436 -26.98 -4.04 -1.49
C ALA A 436 -28.51 -4.20 -1.38
N LYS A 437 -29.19 -3.26 -0.71
CA LYS A 437 -30.65 -3.30 -0.64
C LYS A 437 -31.24 -3.06 -2.03
N LYS A 438 -32.31 -3.79 -2.36
CA LYS A 438 -33.01 -3.65 -3.64
C LYS A 438 -33.38 -2.19 -3.93
N GLY A 439 -32.95 -1.67 -5.07
CA GLY A 439 -33.22 -0.30 -5.51
C GLY A 439 -32.37 0.78 -4.81
N ALA A 440 -31.34 0.42 -4.03
CA ALA A 440 -30.58 1.38 -3.24
C ALA A 440 -29.62 2.22 -4.08
N LEU A 441 -29.05 1.67 -5.15
CA LEU A 441 -28.16 2.40 -6.05
C LEU A 441 -28.92 3.51 -6.79
N GLU A 442 -30.10 3.20 -7.33
CA GLU A 442 -30.97 4.16 -8.01
C GLU A 442 -31.46 5.24 -7.04
N LYS A 443 -31.85 4.86 -5.82
CA LYS A 443 -32.22 5.82 -4.76
C LYS A 443 -31.05 6.73 -4.37
N PHE A 444 -29.85 6.17 -4.23
CA PHE A 444 -28.64 6.93 -3.91
C PHE A 444 -28.32 7.94 -5.01
N ILE A 445 -28.31 7.49 -6.27
CA ILE A 445 -28.08 8.36 -7.44
C ILE A 445 -29.16 9.44 -7.49
N LYS A 446 -30.44 9.10 -7.42
CA LYS A 446 -31.55 10.07 -7.43
C LYS A 446 -31.44 11.11 -6.32
N TYR A 447 -31.02 10.71 -5.12
CA TYR A 447 -30.88 11.62 -3.99
C TYR A 447 -29.68 12.57 -4.14
N TYR A 448 -28.54 12.07 -4.60
CA TYR A 448 -27.29 12.83 -4.66
C TYR A 448 -27.02 13.52 -6.00
N SER A 449 -27.65 13.08 -7.09
CA SER A 449 -27.62 13.74 -8.40
C SER A 449 -28.59 14.91 -8.50
N LYS A 450 -29.64 14.97 -7.65
CA LYS A 450 -30.62 16.08 -7.63
C LYS A 450 -30.08 17.44 -7.15
N LYS A 451 -28.80 17.55 -6.79
CA LYS A 451 -28.20 18.83 -6.33
C LYS A 451 -27.33 19.54 -7.37
N SER A 452 -27.20 19.02 -8.58
CA SER A 452 -26.57 19.73 -9.70
C SER A 452 -27.54 19.87 -10.87
N THR A 453 -28.51 20.77 -10.73
CA THR A 453 -29.12 21.64 -11.76
C THR A 453 -30.49 22.11 -11.28
N LYS A 454 -30.60 23.41 -10.95
CA LYS A 454 -31.86 24.13 -11.13
C LYS A 454 -31.88 24.53 -12.61
N THR A 455 -32.63 23.82 -13.44
CA THR A 455 -33.02 24.31 -14.77
C THR A 455 -34.52 24.51 -14.81
N LYS A 456 -34.90 25.70 -15.25
CA LYS A 456 -36.27 26.19 -15.40
C LYS A 456 -37.08 25.23 -16.29
N LYS A 457 -38.32 24.94 -15.89
CA LYS A 457 -39.34 24.33 -16.77
C LYS A 457 -39.61 25.31 -17.92
N VAL A 458 -39.10 24.99 -19.10
CA VAL A 458 -39.57 25.51 -20.38
C VAL A 458 -40.29 24.35 -21.06
N SER A 459 -41.37 24.61 -21.80
CA SER A 459 -42.06 23.62 -22.63
C SER A 459 -41.08 23.04 -23.64
N VAL A 460 -40.68 21.78 -23.45
CA VAL A 460 -39.62 21.14 -24.22
C VAL A 460 -40.23 20.39 -25.41
N SER A 461 -39.65 20.57 -26.61
CA SER A 461 -40.07 19.88 -27.84
C SER A 461 -39.73 18.38 -27.80
N ILE A 462 -40.28 17.56 -28.71
CA ILE A 462 -40.07 16.09 -28.69
C ILE A 462 -38.60 15.71 -28.91
N GLU A 463 -37.88 16.51 -29.69
CA GLU A 463 -36.46 16.40 -30.00
C GLU A 463 -35.62 16.55 -28.73
N ASP A 464 -35.87 17.61 -27.98
CA ASP A 464 -35.21 17.86 -26.71
C ASP A 464 -35.63 16.83 -25.65
N ARG A 465 -36.87 16.31 -25.67
CA ARG A 465 -37.32 15.22 -24.78
C ARG A 465 -36.56 13.92 -25.07
N LEU A 466 -36.38 13.55 -26.35
CA LEU A 466 -35.58 12.40 -26.76
C LEU A 466 -34.11 12.55 -26.34
N PHE A 467 -33.53 13.71 -26.60
CA PHE A 467 -32.15 14.02 -26.22
C PHE A 467 -31.96 13.91 -24.70
N ASN A 468 -32.85 14.54 -23.92
CA ASN A 468 -32.78 14.51 -22.46
C ASN A 468 -33.07 13.12 -21.88
N ALA A 469 -33.94 12.31 -22.50
CA ALA A 469 -34.19 10.95 -22.05
C ALA A 469 -32.94 10.06 -22.15
N ILE A 470 -32.16 10.21 -23.22
CA ILE A 470 -30.85 9.55 -23.34
C ILE A 470 -29.84 10.13 -22.35
N LEU A 471 -29.76 11.46 -22.25
CA LEU A 471 -28.86 12.16 -21.33
C LEU A 471 -29.07 11.73 -19.87
N ASN A 472 -30.32 11.58 -19.45
CA ASN A 472 -30.70 11.24 -18.07
C ASN A 472 -30.82 9.72 -17.82
N GLY A 473 -30.76 8.89 -18.86
CA GLY A 473 -30.88 7.43 -18.76
C GLY A 473 -32.30 6.93 -18.45
N GLU A 474 -33.33 7.58 -19.02
CA GLU A 474 -34.75 7.34 -18.74
C GLU A 474 -35.35 6.23 -19.62
N LYS A 475 -34.99 4.97 -19.31
CA LYS A 475 -35.40 3.78 -20.07
C LYS A 475 -36.90 3.53 -20.16
N ASP A 476 -37.66 3.99 -19.17
CA ASP A 476 -39.08 3.65 -19.07
C ASP A 476 -39.91 4.46 -20.07
N ILE A 477 -39.53 5.72 -20.32
CA ILE A 477 -40.27 6.63 -21.20
C ILE A 477 -39.72 6.69 -22.63
N ILE A 478 -38.48 6.22 -22.86
CA ILE A 478 -37.82 6.37 -24.16
C ILE A 478 -38.61 5.73 -25.30
N VAL A 479 -39.33 4.64 -25.05
CA VAL A 479 -40.16 3.95 -26.06
C VAL A 479 -41.34 4.82 -26.49
N GLU A 480 -42.08 5.37 -25.53
CA GLU A 480 -43.22 6.26 -25.80
C GLU A 480 -42.78 7.52 -26.57
N LEU A 481 -41.61 8.07 -26.22
CA LEU A 481 -41.04 9.23 -26.92
C LEU A 481 -40.62 8.89 -28.36
N LEU A 482 -40.13 7.68 -28.62
CA LEU A 482 -39.77 7.23 -29.95
C LEU A 482 -41.01 7.01 -30.81
N ASP A 483 -42.08 6.45 -30.27
CA ASP A 483 -43.36 6.30 -30.98
C ASP A 483 -43.95 7.66 -31.37
N GLU A 484 -43.90 8.65 -30.46
CA GLU A 484 -44.32 10.03 -30.75
C GLU A 484 -43.44 10.69 -31.83
N ALA A 485 -42.12 10.45 -31.81
CA ALA A 485 -41.18 11.01 -32.77
C ALA A 485 -41.26 10.34 -34.15
N LEU A 486 -41.56 9.05 -34.22
CA LEU A 486 -41.73 8.30 -35.48
C LEU A 486 -42.93 8.79 -36.30
N LEU A 487 -43.88 9.51 -35.69
CA LEU A 487 -44.96 10.19 -36.42
C LEU A 487 -44.48 11.39 -37.23
N LYS A 488 -43.29 11.94 -36.90
CA LYS A 488 -42.78 13.19 -37.47
C LYS A 488 -41.43 13.04 -38.19
N PHE A 489 -40.63 12.05 -37.80
CA PHE A 489 -39.25 11.88 -38.28
C PHE A 489 -39.00 10.44 -38.72
N LYS A 490 -38.10 10.25 -39.69
CA LYS A 490 -37.63 8.90 -40.03
C LYS A 490 -36.79 8.32 -38.90
N ALA A 491 -36.85 7.01 -38.69
CA ALA A 491 -36.09 6.31 -37.65
C ALA A 491 -34.58 6.60 -37.71
N GLN A 492 -34.03 6.72 -38.93
CA GLN A 492 -32.62 7.03 -39.17
C GLN A 492 -32.24 8.44 -38.69
N ASP A 493 -33.12 9.42 -38.91
CA ASP A 493 -32.92 10.80 -38.50
C ASP A 493 -33.02 10.94 -36.98
N ILE A 494 -33.93 10.18 -36.35
CA ILE A 494 -34.05 10.14 -34.88
C ILE A 494 -32.73 9.67 -34.24
N LEU A 495 -32.17 8.58 -34.78
CA LEU A 495 -30.91 8.01 -34.30
C LEU A 495 -29.74 8.99 -34.48
N ASN A 496 -29.57 9.53 -35.69
CA ASN A 496 -28.40 10.32 -36.05
C ASN A 496 -28.43 11.75 -35.49
N SER A 497 -29.61 12.37 -35.44
CA SER A 497 -29.75 13.79 -35.07
C SER A 497 -29.99 14.00 -33.58
N TYR A 498 -30.51 13.00 -32.85
CA TYR A 498 -30.88 13.18 -31.44
C TYR A 498 -30.23 12.16 -30.50
N LEU A 499 -30.31 10.85 -30.79
CA LEU A 499 -29.82 9.82 -29.87
C LEU A 499 -28.29 9.74 -29.81
N ILE A 500 -27.61 9.78 -30.98
CA ILE A 500 -26.15 9.75 -31.06
C ILE A 500 -25.52 11.02 -30.45
N PRO A 501 -25.98 12.24 -30.76
CA PRO A 501 -25.47 13.45 -30.12
C PRO A 501 -25.65 13.45 -28.60
N ALA A 502 -26.75 12.88 -28.08
CA ALA A 502 -26.99 12.79 -26.65
C ALA A 502 -25.94 11.90 -25.95
N ILE A 503 -25.61 10.73 -26.50
CA ILE A 503 -24.60 9.85 -25.87
C ILE A 503 -23.17 10.42 -26.00
N ILE A 504 -22.85 11.14 -27.09
CA ILE A 504 -21.60 11.89 -27.21
C ILE A 504 -21.50 12.93 -26.10
N LYS A 505 -22.60 13.67 -25.86
CA LYS A 505 -22.67 14.65 -24.78
C LYS A 505 -22.50 14.02 -23.39
N VAL A 506 -23.07 12.84 -23.15
CA VAL A 506 -22.84 12.06 -21.91
C VAL A 506 -21.36 11.73 -21.76
N GLY A 507 -20.67 11.36 -22.84
CA GLY A 507 -19.22 11.18 -22.88
C GLY A 507 -18.45 12.44 -22.48
N ASP A 508 -18.76 13.59 -23.10
CA ASP A 508 -18.14 14.88 -22.77
C ASP A 508 -18.34 15.26 -21.29
N LEU A 509 -19.55 15.05 -20.76
CA LEU A 509 -19.88 15.33 -19.36
C LEU A 509 -19.14 14.39 -18.41
N PHE A 510 -18.89 13.15 -18.82
CA PHE A 510 -18.08 12.19 -18.07
C PHE A 510 -16.61 12.61 -18.04
N GLU A 511 -16.03 13.05 -19.16
CA GLU A 511 -14.66 13.58 -19.22
C GLU A 511 -14.48 14.82 -18.32
N LYS A 512 -15.49 15.71 -18.30
CA LYS A 512 -15.54 16.90 -17.43
C LYS A 512 -15.80 16.59 -15.96
N LYS A 513 -16.03 15.32 -15.60
CA LYS A 513 -16.39 14.85 -14.25
C LYS A 513 -17.70 15.45 -13.73
N GLU A 514 -18.56 15.89 -14.64
CA GLU A 514 -19.93 16.32 -14.34
C GLU A 514 -20.85 15.11 -14.26
N TYR A 515 -20.63 14.12 -15.14
CA TYR A 515 -21.26 12.80 -15.11
C TYR A 515 -20.28 11.75 -14.57
N PHE A 516 -20.82 10.68 -13.98
CA PHE A 516 -20.03 9.59 -13.42
C PHE A 516 -20.40 8.26 -14.10
N LEU A 517 -19.65 7.20 -13.78
CA LEU A 517 -19.76 5.91 -14.47
C LEU A 517 -21.18 5.32 -14.48
N PRO A 518 -21.99 5.40 -13.40
CA PRO A 518 -23.38 4.93 -13.45
C PRO A 518 -24.25 5.68 -14.45
N GLN A 519 -24.07 7.01 -14.58
CA GLN A 519 -24.80 7.80 -15.57
C GLN A 519 -24.45 7.35 -16.99
N LEU A 520 -23.15 7.10 -17.26
CA LEU A 520 -22.70 6.59 -18.56
C LEU A 520 -23.32 5.22 -18.88
N ILE A 521 -23.36 4.31 -17.91
CA ILE A 521 -23.96 2.97 -18.07
C ILE A 521 -25.48 3.10 -18.31
N LEU A 522 -26.19 3.90 -17.51
CA LEU A 522 -27.64 4.09 -17.65
C LEU A 522 -28.01 4.70 -19.00
N SER A 523 -27.30 5.73 -19.45
CA SER A 523 -27.49 6.34 -20.77
C SER A 523 -27.18 5.36 -21.91
N ALA A 524 -26.11 4.56 -21.80
CA ALA A 524 -25.77 3.55 -22.79
C ALA A 524 -26.83 2.43 -22.89
N GLU A 525 -27.37 1.98 -21.76
CA GLU A 525 -28.46 1.00 -21.73
C GLU A 525 -29.78 1.58 -22.25
N THR A 526 -30.03 2.87 -22.02
CA THR A 526 -31.20 3.58 -22.57
C THR A 526 -31.10 3.73 -24.09
N LEU A 527 -29.93 4.11 -24.59
CA LEU A 527 -29.64 4.15 -26.02
C LEU A 527 -29.80 2.77 -26.67
N LYS A 528 -29.32 1.71 -26.01
CA LYS A 528 -29.49 0.34 -26.51
C LYS A 528 -30.97 0.00 -26.69
N LYS A 529 -31.81 0.27 -25.67
CA LYS A 529 -33.26 0.04 -25.73
C LYS A 529 -33.92 0.87 -26.84
N ALA A 530 -33.48 2.11 -27.03
CA ALA A 530 -33.95 2.97 -28.11
C ALA A 530 -33.63 2.41 -29.51
N ILE A 531 -32.40 1.94 -29.72
CA ILE A 531 -31.96 1.33 -30.99
C ILE A 531 -32.73 0.05 -31.27
N GLU A 532 -32.95 -0.81 -30.26
CA GLU A 532 -33.74 -2.03 -30.39
C GLU A 532 -35.18 -1.73 -30.83
N HIS A 533 -35.77 -0.63 -30.35
CA HIS A 533 -37.11 -0.18 -30.72
C HIS A 533 -37.20 0.43 -32.12
N LEU A 534 -36.18 1.19 -32.56
CA LEU A 534 -36.13 1.78 -33.90
C LEU A 534 -35.81 0.76 -35.01
N LYS A 535 -35.20 -0.37 -34.65
CA LYS A 535 -34.70 -1.39 -35.59
C LYS A 535 -35.73 -1.89 -36.63
N PRO A 536 -37.00 -2.12 -36.30
CA PRO A 536 -38.03 -2.54 -37.27
C PRO A 536 -38.44 -1.45 -38.26
N HIS A 537 -38.15 -0.18 -37.94
CA HIS A 537 -38.58 1.00 -38.71
C HIS A 537 -37.49 1.55 -39.63
N PHE A 538 -36.31 0.92 -39.69
CA PHE A 538 -35.31 1.26 -40.69
C PHE A 538 -35.75 0.75 -42.06
N GLU A 539 -35.76 1.63 -43.06
CA GLU A 539 -36.01 1.26 -44.46
C GLU A 539 -35.01 0.15 -44.87
N LYS A 540 -35.47 -0.85 -45.62
CA LYS A 540 -34.68 -2.02 -46.07
C LYS A 540 -33.56 -1.67 -47.06
N GLU A 541 -33.22 -0.41 -47.21
CA GLU A 541 -32.09 0.05 -47.99
C GLU A 541 -31.02 0.62 -47.03
N ASN A 542 -29.89 -0.08 -46.96
CA ASN A 542 -28.65 0.26 -46.23
C ASN A 542 -28.57 -0.04 -44.73
N LEU A 543 -29.09 -1.20 -44.28
CA LEU A 543 -28.65 -1.83 -43.02
C LEU A 543 -27.34 -2.62 -43.14
N ASP A 544 -26.52 -2.34 -44.17
CA ASP A 544 -25.20 -2.94 -44.37
C ASP A 544 -24.08 -1.89 -44.31
N ILE A 545 -24.23 -0.87 -43.44
CA ILE A 545 -23.07 -0.08 -43.03
C ILE A 545 -22.28 -0.89 -42.00
N LYS A 546 -21.53 -1.90 -42.47
CA LYS A 546 -20.38 -2.39 -41.71
C LYS A 546 -19.37 -1.24 -41.66
N LYS A 547 -19.42 -0.42 -40.59
CA LYS A 547 -18.52 0.75 -40.41
C LYS A 547 -17.03 0.39 -40.29
N GLY A 548 -16.71 -0.90 -40.38
CA GLY A 548 -15.39 -1.46 -40.20
C GLY A 548 -15.40 -2.52 -39.10
N LYS A 549 -14.36 -3.34 -39.10
CA LYS A 549 -14.11 -4.39 -38.13
C LYS A 549 -13.06 -3.92 -37.14
N ILE A 550 -13.39 -3.97 -35.86
CA ILE A 550 -12.51 -3.52 -34.78
C ILE A 550 -12.12 -4.73 -33.95
N LEU A 551 -10.83 -4.92 -33.73
CA LEU A 551 -10.31 -5.94 -32.84
C LEU A 551 -9.91 -5.31 -31.51
N LEU A 552 -10.49 -5.80 -30.41
CA LEU A 552 -10.20 -5.31 -29.05
C LEU A 552 -9.55 -6.40 -28.19
N ALA A 553 -8.49 -6.05 -27.46
CA ALA A 553 -7.85 -6.94 -26.49
C ALA A 553 -7.12 -6.15 -25.39
N THR A 554 -7.10 -6.65 -24.15
CA THR A 554 -6.08 -6.16 -23.20
C THR A 554 -4.81 -7.00 -23.36
N VAL A 555 -3.65 -6.33 -23.32
CA VAL A 555 -2.34 -6.97 -23.52
C VAL A 555 -1.98 -7.93 -22.38
N GLU A 556 -1.05 -8.83 -22.64
CA GLU A 556 -0.51 -9.75 -21.63
C GLU A 556 -0.01 -8.98 -20.39
N GLY A 557 -0.48 -9.39 -19.22
CA GLY A 557 -0.20 -8.73 -17.94
C GLY A 557 -1.24 -7.69 -17.51
N ASP A 558 -2.14 -7.23 -18.39
CA ASP A 558 -3.21 -6.31 -18.04
C ASP A 558 -4.55 -7.04 -17.86
N VAL A 559 -5.01 -7.11 -16.62
CA VAL A 559 -6.26 -7.78 -16.22
C VAL A 559 -7.46 -6.84 -16.11
N HIS A 560 -7.25 -5.53 -16.28
CA HIS A 560 -8.29 -4.51 -16.18
C HIS A 560 -9.05 -4.41 -17.52
N ASP A 561 -10.32 -4.80 -17.55
CA ASP A 561 -11.10 -4.88 -18.80
C ASP A 561 -12.35 -4.00 -18.83
N ILE A 562 -12.56 -3.16 -17.81
CA ILE A 562 -13.75 -2.32 -17.70
C ILE A 562 -13.82 -1.33 -18.88
N GLY A 563 -12.72 -0.63 -19.18
CA GLY A 563 -12.64 0.31 -20.31
C GLY A 563 -12.95 -0.38 -21.65
N LYS A 564 -12.24 -1.48 -21.95
CA LYS A 564 -12.45 -2.31 -23.14
C LYS A 564 -13.90 -2.80 -23.25
N ASN A 565 -14.53 -3.21 -22.15
CA ASN A 565 -15.90 -3.71 -22.17
C ASN A 565 -16.92 -2.59 -22.46
N ILE A 566 -16.68 -1.38 -21.97
CA ILE A 566 -17.47 -0.18 -22.27
C ILE A 566 -17.28 0.20 -23.73
N GLU A 567 -16.03 0.28 -24.20
CA GLU A 567 -15.70 0.61 -25.59
C GLU A 567 -16.31 -0.40 -26.58
N ARG A 568 -16.19 -1.71 -26.29
CA ARG A 568 -16.85 -2.77 -27.05
C ARG A 568 -18.36 -2.57 -27.14
N LEU A 569 -19.00 -2.22 -26.03
CA LEU A 569 -20.45 -1.99 -25.99
C LEU A 569 -20.82 -0.79 -26.86
N LEU A 570 -20.09 0.31 -26.74
CA LEU A 570 -20.31 1.52 -27.53
C LEU A 570 -20.10 1.24 -29.03
N LEU A 571 -18.95 0.70 -29.42
CA LEU A 571 -18.63 0.41 -30.82
C LEU A 571 -19.64 -0.53 -31.48
N LYS A 572 -20.11 -1.57 -30.77
CA LYS A 572 -21.19 -2.43 -31.26
C LYS A 572 -22.50 -1.66 -31.46
N ASN A 573 -22.85 -0.77 -30.53
CA ASN A 573 -24.05 0.06 -30.64
C ASN A 573 -23.93 1.08 -31.79
N TYR A 574 -22.72 1.48 -32.20
CA TYR A 574 -22.47 2.38 -33.33
C TYR A 574 -22.44 1.66 -34.70
N GLY A 575 -22.58 0.33 -34.75
CA GLY A 575 -22.63 -0.46 -35.98
C GLY A 575 -21.29 -1.07 -36.44
N PHE A 576 -20.26 -1.07 -35.59
CA PHE A 576 -18.97 -1.72 -35.90
C PHE A 576 -19.01 -3.23 -35.61
N GLU A 577 -18.30 -4.02 -36.42
CA GLU A 577 -18.08 -5.44 -36.14
C GLU A 577 -16.94 -5.57 -35.12
N VAL A 578 -17.26 -5.77 -33.85
CA VAL A 578 -16.25 -5.83 -32.77
C VAL A 578 -15.87 -7.26 -32.42
N ILE A 579 -14.59 -7.59 -32.63
CA ILE A 579 -13.93 -8.85 -32.29
C ILE A 579 -13.16 -8.66 -30.99
N ASP A 580 -13.73 -9.14 -29.90
CA ASP A 580 -13.12 -9.03 -28.57
C ASP A 580 -12.35 -10.31 -28.23
N LEU A 581 -11.02 -10.21 -28.12
CA LEU A 581 -10.15 -11.34 -27.75
C LEU A 581 -10.10 -11.60 -26.24
N GLY A 582 -10.73 -10.73 -25.45
CA GLY A 582 -10.78 -10.78 -24.00
C GLY A 582 -9.65 -9.98 -23.36
N LYS A 583 -9.27 -10.41 -22.16
CA LYS A 583 -8.21 -9.79 -21.36
C LYS A 583 -7.02 -10.71 -21.18
N ASP A 584 -5.86 -10.12 -20.86
CA ASP A 584 -4.59 -10.82 -20.65
C ASP A 584 -4.20 -11.65 -21.88
N VAL A 585 -4.26 -11.03 -23.06
CA VAL A 585 -4.10 -11.69 -24.35
C VAL A 585 -2.64 -11.61 -24.83
N LYS A 586 -2.00 -12.77 -24.98
CA LYS A 586 -0.64 -12.87 -25.53
C LYS A 586 -0.51 -12.20 -26.90
N SER A 587 0.58 -11.49 -27.15
CA SER A 587 0.83 -10.80 -28.42
C SER A 587 0.73 -11.71 -29.65
N LYS A 588 1.18 -12.97 -29.54
CA LYS A 588 1.03 -13.97 -30.61
C LYS A 588 -0.44 -14.21 -31.00
N LYS A 589 -1.36 -14.24 -30.02
CA LYS A 589 -2.78 -14.43 -30.26
C LYS A 589 -3.40 -13.19 -30.91
N ILE A 590 -3.02 -11.99 -30.46
CA ILE A 590 -3.45 -10.72 -31.08
C ILE A 590 -2.99 -10.68 -32.55
N ILE A 591 -1.71 -10.92 -32.83
CA ILE A 591 -1.16 -10.94 -34.20
C ILE A 591 -1.87 -12.00 -35.07
N SER A 592 -2.13 -13.20 -34.53
CA SER A 592 -2.85 -14.24 -35.26
C SER A 592 -4.28 -13.83 -35.59
N ALA A 593 -4.94 -13.12 -34.68
CA ALA A 593 -6.31 -12.65 -34.88
C ALA A 593 -6.37 -11.48 -35.87
N ILE A 594 -5.37 -10.58 -35.87
CA ILE A 594 -5.24 -9.52 -36.88
C ILE A 594 -5.13 -10.16 -38.27
N LYS A 595 -4.25 -11.15 -38.44
CA LYS A 595 -4.09 -11.86 -39.72
C LYS A 595 -5.35 -12.63 -40.14
N LYS A 596 -6.04 -13.24 -39.18
CA LYS A 596 -7.24 -14.05 -39.43
C LYS A 596 -8.47 -13.21 -39.78
N TYR A 597 -8.68 -12.12 -39.03
CA TYR A 597 -9.91 -11.37 -39.09
C TYR A 597 -9.79 -10.09 -39.92
N LEU A 598 -8.57 -9.62 -40.21
CA LEU A 598 -8.28 -8.40 -40.97
C LEU A 598 -9.10 -7.20 -40.46
N PRO A 599 -8.94 -6.82 -39.18
CA PRO A 599 -9.64 -5.66 -38.64
C PRO A 599 -9.06 -4.35 -39.22
N ASP A 600 -9.91 -3.35 -39.41
CA ASP A 600 -9.53 -2.00 -39.84
C ASP A 600 -8.86 -1.23 -38.70
N VAL A 601 -9.23 -1.52 -37.45
CA VAL A 601 -8.67 -0.89 -36.25
C VAL A 601 -8.37 -1.95 -35.19
N VAL A 602 -7.23 -1.81 -34.52
CA VAL A 602 -6.84 -2.62 -33.36
C VAL A 602 -6.77 -1.71 -32.14
N GLY A 603 -7.54 -2.04 -31.10
CA GLY A 603 -7.62 -1.32 -29.83
C GLY A 603 -7.28 -2.17 -28.61
#